data_AF-A0A561PSU0-F1
#
_entry.id   AF-A0A561PSU0-F1
#
_cell.length_a   1.000
_cell.length_b   1.000
_cell.length_c   1.000
_cell.angle_alpha   90.00
_cell.angle_beta   90.00
_cell.angle_gamma   90.00
#
_symmetry.space_group_name_H-M   'P 1'
#
loop_
_entity.id
_entity.type
_entity.pdbx_description
1 polymer ?
#
loop_
_entity_poly.entity_id
_entity_poly.type
_entity_poly.pdbx_seq_one_letter_code
_entity_poly.pdbx_strand_id
1 'polypeptide(L)' 'MYSYVDRLRAVELYIRLGKRLNATIRQLGYPTKNAL' A
#
# COMPACT_ATOMS: atom_id res chain seq x y z
N MET A 1 13.49 -1.51 -2.10
CA MET A 1 13.16 -0.28 -2.85
C MET A 1 11.95 -0.59 -3.70
N TYR A 2 10.82 0.10 -3.52
CA TYR A 2 9.61 -0.15 -4.34
C TYR A 2 9.77 0.43 -5.74
N SER A 3 9.37 -0.32 -6.76
CA SER A 3 9.40 0.17 -8.14
C SER A 3 8.37 1.28 -8.36
N TYR A 4 8.45 1.97 -9.50
CA TYR A 4 7.42 2.94 -9.89
C TYR A 4 6.04 2.27 -10.04
N VAL A 5 6.02 1.05 -10.59
CA VAL A 5 4.80 0.26 -10.78
C VAL A 5 4.19 -0.14 -9.43
N ASP A 6 5.01 -0.53 -8.45
CA ASP A 6 4.52 -0.88 -7.11
C ASP A 6 3.88 0.32 -6.39
N ARG A 7 4.43 1.52 -6.62
CA ARG A 7 3.86 2.77 -6.08
C ARG A 7 2.54 3.13 -6.74
N LEU A 8 2.42 2.97 -8.07
CA LEU A 8 1.16 3.19 -8.79
C LEU A 8 0.07 2.23 -8.30
N ARG A 9 0.39 0.95 -8.14
CA ARG A 9 -0.53 -0.06 -7.60
C ARG A 9 -1.03 0.31 -6.20
N ALA A 10 -0.15 0.89 -5.38
CA ALA A 10 -0.53 1.36 -4.05
C ALA A 10 -1.49 2.55 -4.08
N VAL A 11 -1.26 3.51 -4.99
CA VAL A 11 -2.13 4.68 -5.17
C VAL A 11 -3.51 4.26 -5.70
N GLU A 12 -3.56 3.39 -6.70
CA GLU A 12 -4.80 2.88 -7.26
C GLU A 12 -5.63 2.15 -6.19
N LEU A 13 -4.98 1.26 -5.43
CA LEU A 13 -5.64 0.52 -4.36
C LEU A 13 -6.13 1.45 -3.23
N TYR A 14 -5.35 2.47 -2.87
CA TYR A 14 -5.73 3.46 -1.87
C TYR A 14 -6.99 4.22 -2.26
N ILE A 15 -7.11 4.62 -3.54
CA ILE A 15 -8.31 5.29 -4.07
C ILE A 15 -9.49 4.33 -4.06
N ARG A 16 -9.31 3.10 -4.55
CA ARG A 16 -10.36 2.08 -4.61
C ARG A 16 -10.91 1.70 -3.23
N LEU A 17 -10.08 1.71 -2.20
CA LEU A 17 -10.46 1.41 -0.82
C LEU A 17 -11.06 2.62 -0.08
N GLY A 18 -11.32 3.73 -0.77
CA GLY A 18 -11.89 4.94 -0.16
C GLY A 18 -10.92 5.62 0.81
N LYS A 19 -9.65 5.70 0.43
CA LYS A 19 -8.58 6.35 1.21
C LYS A 19 -8.24 5.66 2.54
N ARG A 20 -8.47 4.34 2.65
CA ARG A 20 -8.16 3.55 3.84
C ARG A 20 -6.73 3.00 3.78
N LEU A 21 -5.79 3.71 4.43
CA LEU A 21 -4.36 3.35 4.48
C LEU A 21 -4.10 1.94 5.04
N ASN A 22 -4.70 1.59 6.19
CA ASN A 22 -4.47 0.29 6.83
C ASN A 22 -4.89 -0.90 5.95
N ALA A 23 -5.99 -0.75 5.21
CA ALA A 23 -6.47 -1.78 4.29
C ALA A 23 -5.51 -1.92 3.08
N THR A 24 -5.02 -0.79 2.55
CA THR A 24 -4.05 -0.74 1.45
C THR A 24 -2.73 -1.44 1.86
N ILE A 25 -2.19 -1.11 3.04
CA ILE A 25 -0.94 -1.69 3.56
C ILE A 25 -1.10 -3.20 3.80
N ARG A 26 -2.20 -3.64 4.44
CA ARG A 26 -2.46 -5.06 4.70
C ARG A 26 -2.59 -5.87 3.41
N GLN A 27 -3.22 -5.30 2.39
CA GLN A 27 -3.49 -5.98 1.13
C GLN A 27 -2.26 -6.02 0.20
N LEU A 28 -1.36 -5.04 0.29
CA LEU A 28 -0.09 -5.03 -0.45
C LEU A 28 1.04 -5.74 0.29
N GLY A 29 0.84 -6.12 1.55
CA GLY A 29 1.88 -6.77 2.36
C GLY A 29 3.07 -5.86 2.65
N TYR A 30 2.87 -4.53 2.62
CA TYR A 30 3.94 -3.59 2.91
C TYR A 30 4.30 -3.64 4.40
N PRO A 31 5.61 -3.59 4.73
CA PRO A 31 6.10 -3.56 6.10
C PRO A 31 5.48 -2.35 6.79
N THR A 32 4.80 -2.62 7.90
CA THR A 32 4.38 -1.55 8.82
C THR A 32 5.61 -1.05 9.58
N LYS A 33 5.47 0.06 10.32
CA LYS A 33 6.55 0.61 11.17
C LYS A 33 7.19 -0.41 12.13
N ASN A 34 6.54 -1.55 12.38
CA ASN A 34 6.99 -2.60 13.29
C ASN A 34 7.41 -3.89 12.57
N ALA A 35 7.48 -3.89 11.24
CA ALA A 35 8.05 -5.00 10.48
C ALA A 35 9.56 -4.83 10.48
N LEU A 36 10.19 -5.28 11.58
CA LEU A 36 11.63 -5.36 11.77
C LEU A 36 12.04 -6.83 11.83
#